data_AF-A0A454TM69-F1
#
_entry.id   AF-A0A454TM69-F1
#
_cell.length_a   1.000
_cell.length_b   1.000
_cell.length_c   1.000
_cell.angle_alpha   90.00
_cell.angle_beta   90.00
_cell.angle_gamma   90.00
#
_symmetry.space_group_name_H-M   'P 1'
#
loop_
_entity.id
_entity.type
_entity.pdbx_description
1 polymer ?
#
loop_
_entity_poly.entity_id
_entity_poly.type
_entity_poly.pdbx_seq_one_letter_code
_entity_poly.pdbx_strand_id
1 'polypeptide(L)' 'MSATMTHTNNATNTAGFPPAPPEAHQRAGVLGQKRSVVMNGSRLDTEHDGKQWWIVKVSPAPFVMSPAN' A
#
# COMPACT_ATOMS: atom_id res chain seq x y z
N MET A 1 -15.87 -47.17 -19.96
CA MET A 1 -15.94 -46.96 -18.50
C MET A 1 -15.95 -45.47 -18.26
N SER A 2 -17.08 -44.91 -17.81
CA SER A 2 -17.26 -43.45 -17.62
C SER A 2 -17.35 -43.18 -16.11
N ALA A 3 -16.50 -42.29 -15.59
CA ALA A 3 -16.46 -41.96 -14.17
C ALA A 3 -17.43 -40.80 -13.87
N THR A 4 -18.46 -41.07 -13.07
CA THR A 4 -19.38 -40.05 -12.55
C THR A 4 -18.68 -39.26 -11.45
N MET A 5 -18.36 -37.99 -11.70
CA MET A 5 -17.85 -37.09 -10.66
C MET A 5 -19.01 -36.50 -9.86
N THR A 6 -19.14 -36.93 -8.61
CA THR A 6 -20.11 -36.35 -7.66
C THR A 6 -19.57 -34.99 -7.21
N HIS A 7 -20.23 -33.91 -7.62
CA HIS A 7 -19.90 -32.57 -7.16
C HIS A 7 -20.53 -32.33 -5.77
N THR A 8 -19.75 -32.57 -4.71
CA THR A 8 -20.11 -32.14 -3.36
C THR A 8 -20.07 -30.61 -3.32
N ASN A 9 -21.23 -29.95 -3.28
CA ASN A 9 -21.33 -28.53 -2.98
C ASN A 9 -20.85 -28.31 -1.54
N ASN A 10 -19.61 -27.86 -1.39
CA ASN A 10 -19.12 -27.39 -0.10
C ASN A 10 -19.77 -26.02 0.16
N ALA A 11 -20.75 -25.98 1.06
CA ALA A 11 -21.34 -24.73 1.52
C ALA A 11 -20.30 -23.98 2.35
N THR A 12 -19.47 -23.17 1.69
CA THR A 12 -18.48 -22.33 2.36
C THR A 12 -19.21 -21.30 3.21
N ASN A 13 -19.07 -21.43 4.53
CA ASN A 13 -19.48 -20.46 5.54
C ASN A 13 -19.21 -19.03 5.05
N THR A 14 -20.26 -18.20 5.00
CA THR A 14 -20.12 -16.75 4.82
C THR A 14 -19.50 -16.18 6.11
N ALA A 15 -18.19 -16.35 6.27
CA ALA A 15 -17.42 -15.56 7.21
C ALA A 15 -17.42 -14.14 6.64
N GLY A 16 -18.22 -13.25 7.23
CA GLY A 16 -18.25 -11.84 6.85
C GLY A 16 -16.85 -11.26 6.95
N PHE A 17 -16.21 -11.04 5.81
CA PHE A 17 -14.99 -10.24 5.78
C PHE A 17 -15.38 -8.83 6.23
N PRO A 18 -14.76 -8.27 7.29
CA PRO A 18 -14.90 -6.85 7.54
C PRO A 18 -14.44 -6.11 6.27
N PRO A 19 -15.11 -5.02 5.86
CA PRO A 19 -14.62 -4.21 4.76
C PRO A 19 -13.15 -3.86 5.04
N ALA A 20 -12.30 -4.01 4.03
CA ALA A 20 -10.87 -3.73 4.17
C ALA A 20 -10.68 -2.34 4.81
N PRO A 21 -9.76 -2.18 5.77
CA PRO A 21 -9.50 -0.88 6.37
C PRO A 21 -9.24 0.15 5.27
N PRO A 22 -9.79 1.38 5.37
CA PRO A 22 -9.59 2.42 4.36
C PRO A 22 -8.11 2.70 4.07
N GLU A 23 -7.22 2.35 5.01
CA GLU A 23 -5.77 2.51 4.91
C GLU A 23 -5.11 1.67 3.80
N ALA A 24 -5.76 0.61 3.28
CA ALA A 24 -5.21 -0.22 2.23
C ALA A 24 -5.52 0.27 0.80
N HIS A 25 -6.40 1.28 0.65
CA HIS A 25 -6.62 1.90 -0.65
C HIS A 25 -5.46 2.85 -0.91
N GLN A 26 -4.53 2.44 -1.79
CA GLN A 26 -3.52 3.34 -2.33
C GLN A 26 -4.26 4.55 -2.93
N ARG A 27 -4.26 5.68 -2.22
CA ARG A 27 -4.85 6.92 -2.74
C ARG A 27 -4.12 7.25 -4.03
N ALA A 28 -4.85 7.23 -5.14
CA ALA A 28 -4.36 7.70 -6.43
C ALA A 28 -3.72 9.08 -6.24
N GLY A 29 -2.51 9.27 -6.79
CA GLY A 29 -1.82 10.55 -6.68
C GLY A 29 -2.65 11.65 -7.34
N VAL A 30 -2.79 12.78 -6.68
CA VAL A 30 -3.43 13.98 -7.26
C VAL A 30 -2.34 14.89 -7.82
N LEU A 31 -2.59 15.60 -8.92
CA LEU A 31 -1.64 16.59 -9.47
C LEU A 31 -1.21 17.59 -8.38
N GLY A 32 0.08 17.81 -8.24
CA GLY A 32 0.69 18.68 -7.22
C GLY A 32 0.75 18.07 -5.82
N GLN A 33 0.34 16.80 -5.64
CA GLN A 33 0.47 16.12 -4.36
C GLN A 33 1.95 15.96 -4.00
N LYS A 34 2.32 16.36 -2.78
CA LYS A 34 3.67 16.21 -2.24
C LYS A 34 3.72 15.13 -1.17
N ARG A 35 4.80 14.35 -1.17
CA ARG A 35 5.08 13.33 -0.14
C ARG A 35 6.57 13.36 0.21
N SER A 36 6.91 12.92 1.42
CA SER A 36 8.29 12.70 1.82
C SER A 36 8.45 11.23 2.20
N VAL A 37 9.48 10.58 1.66
CA VAL A 37 9.81 9.17 1.93
C VAL A 37 11.21 9.12 2.52
N VAL A 38 11.39 8.38 3.61
CA VAL A 38 12.71 8.12 4.19
C VAL A 38 13.15 6.72 3.79
N MET A 39 14.29 6.62 3.11
CA MET A 39 14.90 5.36 2.69
C MET A 39 16.41 5.48 2.72
N ASN A 40 17.12 4.45 3.21
CA ASN A 40 18.58 4.39 3.25
C ASN A 40 19.24 5.64 3.85
N GLY A 41 18.68 6.17 4.96
CA GLY A 41 19.22 7.36 5.63
C GLY A 41 19.02 8.68 4.88
N SER A 42 18.26 8.67 3.78
CA SER A 42 17.92 9.86 2.99
C SER A 42 16.42 10.13 3.05
N ARG A 43 16.05 11.41 3.09
CA ARG A 43 14.70 11.91 2.86
C ARG A 43 14.57 12.34 1.40
N LEU A 44 13.61 11.74 0.71
CA LEU A 44 13.21 12.02 -0.66
C LEU A 44 11.89 12.80 -0.62
N ASP A 45 11.91 14.04 -1.09
CA ASP A 45 10.67 14.78 -1.31
C ASP A 45 10.22 14.53 -2.76
N THR A 46 8.97 14.11 -2.91
CA THR A 46 8.38 13.73 -4.19
C THR A 46 7.13 14.56 -4.50
N GLU A 47 6.92 14.81 -5.79
CA GLU A 47 5.74 15.50 -6.30
C GLU A 47 5.08 14.68 -7.40
N HIS A 48 3.74 14.67 -7.42
CA HIS A 48 2.96 13.96 -8.42
C HIS A 48 2.51 14.90 -9.54
N ASP A 49 2.84 14.58 -10.80
CA ASP A 49 2.48 15.40 -11.97
C ASP A 49 1.09 15.08 -12.56
N GLY A 50 0.28 14.29 -11.83
CA GLY A 50 -1.01 13.78 -12.30
C GLY A 50 -0.91 12.45 -13.05
N LYS A 51 0.28 11.98 -13.40
CA LYS A 51 0.54 10.66 -14.01
C LYS A 51 1.48 9.79 -13.19
N GLN A 52 2.54 10.37 -12.63
CA GLN A 52 3.55 9.67 -11.86
C GLN A 52 4.24 10.57 -10.82
N TRP A 53 5.06 9.95 -9.98
CA TRP A 53 5.81 10.59 -8.92
C TRP A 53 7.24 10.90 -9.37
N TRP A 54 7.71 12.10 -9.06
CA TRP A 54 9.07 12.55 -9.34
C TRP A 54 9.78 12.97 -8.07
N ILE A 55 11.07 12.68 -7.96
CA ILE A 55 11.91 13.18 -6.87
C ILE A 55 12.28 14.63 -7.19
N VAL A 56 11.86 15.56 -6.34
CA VAL A 56 12.16 16.98 -6.48
C VAL A 56 13.34 17.41 -5.60
N LYS A 57 13.59 16.69 -4.51
CA LYS A 57 14.70 16.97 -3.59
C LYS A 57 15.16 15.71 -2.86
N VAL A 58 16.47 15.62 -2.67
CA VAL A 58 17.11 14.64 -1.80
C VAL A 58 17.82 15.39 -0.68
N SER A 59 17.63 14.93 0.55
CA SER A 59 18.32 15.48 1.73
C SER A 59 18.64 14.36 2.72
N PRO A 60 19.61 14.54 3.63
CA PRO A 60 19.82 13.59 4.72
C PRO A 60 18.53 13.43 5.54
N ALA A 61 18.18 12.18 5.88
CA ALA A 61 17.07 11.96 6.79
C ALA A 61 17.43 12.51 8.18
N PRO A 62 16.49 13.17 8.88
CA PRO A 62 16.73 13.52 10.27
C PRO A 62 16.99 12.24 11.07
N PHE A 63 17.90 12.32 12.04
CA PHE A 63 18.10 11.23 13.00
C PHE A 63 16.78 11.04 13.75
N VAL A 64 16.13 9.90 13.55
CA VAL A 64 15.00 9.51 14.39
C VAL A 64 15.60 8.70 15.53
N MET A 65 15.79 9.34 16.70
CA MET A 65 15.93 8.58 17.93
C MET A 65 14.59 7.89 18.16
N SER A 66 14.51 6.58 17.91
CA SER A 66 13.38 5.80 18.41
C SER A 66 13.35 5.95 19.93
N PRO A 67 12.22 6.31 20.55
CA PRO A 67 12.12 6.30 22.00
C PRO A 67 12.48 4.90 22.50
N ALA A 68 13.36 4.83 23.51
CA ALA A 68 13.66 3.60 24.21
C ALA A 68 12.36 3.10 24.84
N ASN A 69 11.98 1.87 24.51
CA ASN A 69 10.83 1.17 25.08
C ASN A 69 11.18 0.62 26.47
#